data_AF-A0A6A3WJU9-F1
#
_entry.id   AF-A0A6A3WJU9-F1
#
_cell.length_a   1.000
_cell.length_b   1.000
_cell.length_c   1.000
_cell.angle_alpha   90.00
_cell.angle_beta   90.00
_cell.angle_gamma   90.00
#
_symmetry.space_group_name_H-M   'P 1'
#
loop_
_entity.id
_entity.type
_entity.pdbx_description
1 polymer ?
#
loop_
_entity_poly.entity_id
_entity_poly.type
_entity_poly.pdbx_seq_one_letter_code
_entity_poly.pdbx_strand_id
1 'polypeptide(L)'
;MPPVLLQVVALVLRYRPSVTCSPVLGALISQFLGPSTNLSLREAASFGSTRLLDWVWDASCTSEASRTPGWSLHNYLRSEPYYHHYQFQEALQVVAKRGELEMLQWLFGHFQGLEVPSEAVTKAAENGHLPVLKYLLEHDQGRGVRHELKEVKVGSDGFADSVPVMPPDWRGPGNVVRWGGHAIRNAVLREHHDIARWLLDNTPHQLDERERNGILEAAVKGGNFELARSLLPLDRGVGEYVSRWMKIAVVEQLMETTDVLKKDQEFAAMMLWNAALEGNLDLVQRIAKLHERKKKKNDECG
;
A
#
# COMPACT_ATOMS: atom_id res chain seq x y z
N MET A 1 -27.27 9.31 -17.61
CA MET A 1 -26.95 10.59 -16.92
C MET A 1 -26.89 11.70 -17.94
N PRO A 2 -27.18 12.96 -17.59
CA PRO A 2 -26.92 14.09 -18.50
C PRO A 2 -25.42 14.15 -18.83
N PRO A 3 -25.02 14.52 -20.05
CA PRO A 3 -23.62 14.56 -20.45
C PRO A 3 -22.84 15.55 -19.58
N VAL A 4 -21.63 15.17 -19.16
CA VAL A 4 -20.74 16.08 -18.42
C VAL A 4 -20.49 17.32 -19.29
N LEU A 5 -20.82 18.49 -18.74
CA LEU A 5 -20.53 19.77 -19.37
C LEU A 5 -19.29 20.37 -18.71
N LEU A 6 -18.35 20.85 -19.53
CA LEU A 6 -17.24 21.64 -18.99
C LEU A 6 -17.80 22.90 -18.31
N GLN A 7 -17.25 23.26 -17.15
CA GLN A 7 -17.75 24.42 -16.38
C GLN A 7 -17.73 25.71 -17.21
N VAL A 8 -16.71 25.91 -18.05
CA VAL A 8 -16.62 27.06 -18.95
C VAL A 8 -17.74 27.05 -19.99
N VAL A 9 -18.10 25.89 -20.52
CA VAL A 9 -19.19 25.74 -21.50
C VAL A 9 -20.54 25.99 -20.82
N ALA A 10 -20.77 25.42 -19.63
CA ALA A 10 -21.95 25.67 -18.83
C ALA A 10 -22.12 27.17 -18.51
N LEU A 11 -21.02 27.86 -18.17
CA LEU A 11 -21.02 29.30 -17.91
C LEU A 11 -21.41 30.09 -19.16
N VAL A 12 -20.79 29.81 -20.31
CA VAL A 12 -21.07 30.52 -21.57
C VAL A 12 -22.51 30.30 -22.02
N LEU A 13 -23.02 29.07 -21.92
CA LEU A 13 -24.40 28.72 -22.30
C LEU A 13 -25.44 29.36 -21.38
N ARG A 14 -25.11 29.60 -20.10
CA ARG A 14 -25.99 30.30 -19.15
C ARG A 14 -26.28 31.75 -19.58
N TYR A 15 -25.34 32.42 -20.23
CA TYR A 15 -25.52 33.80 -20.71
C TYR A 15 -26.05 33.88 -22.16
N ARG A 16 -26.36 32.74 -22.79
CA ARG A 16 -26.82 32.64 -24.19
C ARG A 16 -28.13 31.82 -24.25
N PRO A 17 -29.26 32.34 -23.75
CA PRO A 17 -30.55 31.60 -23.65
C PRO A 17 -31.06 31.02 -24.98
N SER A 18 -30.72 31.64 -26.12
CA SER A 18 -31.06 31.15 -27.45
C SER A 18 -30.36 29.85 -27.86
N VAL A 19 -29.24 29.51 -27.20
CA VAL A 19 -28.37 28.36 -27.49
C VAL A 19 -28.58 27.24 -26.46
N THR A 20 -29.09 27.58 -25.27
CA THR A 20 -29.35 26.65 -24.15
C THR A 20 -30.49 25.67 -24.41
N CYS A 21 -31.28 25.87 -25.48
CA CYS A 21 -32.43 25.05 -25.81
C CYS A 21 -32.07 23.66 -26.38
N SER A 22 -30.80 23.44 -26.76
CA SER A 22 -30.30 22.15 -27.24
C SER A 22 -29.26 21.55 -26.29
N PRO A 23 -29.59 20.48 -25.55
CA PRO A 23 -28.62 19.80 -24.67
C PRO A 23 -27.46 19.16 -25.46
N VAL A 24 -27.69 18.86 -26.74
CA VAL A 24 -26.72 18.27 -27.66
C VAL A 24 -25.57 19.24 -27.95
N LEU A 25 -25.87 20.53 -28.11
CA LEU A 25 -24.86 21.51 -28.49
C LEU A 25 -23.83 21.74 -27.38
N GLY A 26 -24.27 21.78 -26.11
CA GLY A 26 -23.35 21.88 -24.98
C GLY A 26 -22.42 20.67 -24.86
N ALA A 27 -22.94 19.47 -25.11
CA ALA A 27 -22.15 18.25 -25.11
C ALA A 27 -21.12 18.26 -26.25
N LEU A 28 -21.50 18.68 -27.46
CA LEU A 28 -20.58 18.79 -28.60
C LEU A 28 -19.46 19.81 -28.38
N ILE A 29 -19.78 21.00 -27.88
CA ILE A 29 -18.76 22.02 -27.56
C ILE A 29 -17.84 21.51 -26.46
N SER A 30 -18.39 20.84 -25.44
CA SER A 30 -17.59 20.25 -24.37
C SER A 30 -16.69 19.13 -24.92
N GLN A 31 -17.17 18.29 -25.84
CA GLN A 31 -16.39 17.23 -26.46
C GLN A 31 -15.24 17.80 -27.31
N PHE A 32 -15.49 18.92 -28.00
CA PHE A 32 -14.48 19.59 -28.81
C PHE A 32 -13.38 20.27 -27.96
N LEU A 33 -13.77 20.94 -26.88
CA LEU A 33 -12.84 21.63 -25.97
C LEU A 33 -12.24 20.73 -24.89
N GLY A 34 -12.84 19.56 -24.70
CA GLY A 34 -12.58 18.68 -23.58
C GLY A 34 -11.23 17.97 -23.67
N PRO A 35 -10.87 17.24 -22.59
CA PRO A 35 -9.70 16.39 -22.59
C PRO A 35 -9.68 15.42 -23.77
N SER A 36 -8.49 15.13 -24.28
CA SER A 36 -8.27 14.20 -25.39
C SER A 36 -8.99 12.86 -25.15
N THR A 37 -9.55 12.28 -26.21
CA THR A 37 -10.11 10.91 -26.19
C THR A 37 -9.07 9.82 -25.92
N ASN A 38 -7.79 10.21 -25.91
CA ASN A 38 -6.65 9.38 -25.54
C ASN A 38 -6.12 9.65 -24.12
N LEU A 39 -6.80 10.50 -23.34
CA LEU A 39 -6.50 10.63 -21.91
C LEU A 39 -6.95 9.35 -21.21
N SER A 40 -6.00 8.58 -20.69
CA SER A 40 -6.29 7.34 -19.96
C SER A 40 -6.92 7.64 -18.58
N LEU A 41 -7.61 6.66 -18.02
CA LEU A 41 -8.19 6.80 -16.68
C LEU A 41 -7.10 6.96 -15.62
N ARG A 42 -5.97 6.26 -15.77
CA ARG A 42 -4.78 6.43 -14.92
C ARG A 42 -4.27 7.86 -14.91
N GLU A 43 -4.09 8.46 -16.08
CA GLU A 43 -3.62 9.85 -16.19
C GLU A 43 -4.64 10.81 -15.61
N ALA A 44 -5.94 10.61 -15.89
CA ALA A 44 -7.01 11.39 -15.28
C ALA A 44 -6.99 11.33 -13.74
N ALA A 45 -6.76 10.14 -13.17
CA ALA A 45 -6.63 9.95 -11.73
C ALA A 45 -5.42 10.69 -11.12
N SER A 46 -4.39 11.00 -11.92
CA SER A 46 -3.27 11.81 -11.46
C SER A 46 -3.60 13.31 -11.29
N PHE A 47 -4.80 13.76 -11.66
CA PHE A 47 -5.24 15.14 -11.44
C PHE A 47 -6.06 15.33 -10.16
N GLY A 48 -6.46 14.25 -9.48
CA GLY A 48 -7.25 14.35 -8.25
C GLY A 48 -8.65 14.91 -8.43
N SER A 49 -9.28 14.64 -9.58
CA SER A 49 -10.57 15.22 -9.95
C SER A 49 -11.56 14.13 -10.36
N THR A 50 -12.54 13.84 -9.50
CA THR A 50 -13.65 12.91 -9.79
C THR A 50 -14.46 13.35 -11.00
N ARG A 51 -14.60 14.67 -11.23
CA ARG A 51 -15.25 15.21 -12.45
C ARG A 51 -14.51 14.87 -13.74
N LEU A 52 -13.17 14.80 -13.68
CA LEU A 52 -12.38 14.37 -14.84
C LEU A 52 -12.52 12.86 -15.07
N LEU A 53 -12.65 12.07 -14.00
CA LEU A 53 -12.97 10.64 -14.09
C LEU A 53 -14.38 10.44 -14.68
N ASP A 54 -15.38 11.18 -14.22
CA ASP A 54 -16.74 11.19 -14.79
C ASP A 54 -16.70 11.52 -16.29
N TRP A 55 -15.92 12.53 -16.67
CA TRP A 55 -15.73 12.89 -18.08
C TRP A 55 -15.21 11.71 -18.92
N VAL A 56 -14.10 11.10 -18.49
CA VAL A 56 -13.50 9.95 -19.18
C VAL A 56 -14.48 8.78 -19.21
N TRP A 57 -15.20 8.53 -18.13
CA TRP A 57 -16.16 7.43 -18.00
C TRP A 57 -17.38 7.59 -18.90
N ASP A 58 -17.94 8.80 -18.97
CA ASP A 58 -19.12 9.11 -19.77
C ASP A 58 -18.79 9.23 -21.27
N ALA A 59 -17.57 9.66 -21.61
CA ALA A 59 -17.07 9.65 -22.97
C ALA A 59 -16.76 8.23 -23.47
N SER A 60 -16.66 7.25 -22.56
CA SER A 60 -16.31 5.87 -22.89
C SER A 60 -17.52 5.03 -23.27
N CYS A 61 -17.44 4.38 -24.42
CA CYS A 61 -18.53 3.54 -24.93
C CYS A 61 -18.58 2.17 -24.22
N THR A 62 -19.79 1.61 -24.07
CA THR A 62 -20.02 0.39 -23.27
C THR A 62 -19.97 -0.91 -24.08
N SER A 63 -19.88 -0.82 -25.41
CA SER A 63 -19.88 -1.99 -26.29
C SER A 63 -19.09 -1.70 -27.56
N GLU A 64 -18.61 -2.75 -28.22
CA GLU A 64 -17.86 -2.60 -29.47
C GLU A 64 -18.68 -1.93 -30.57
N ALA A 65 -19.98 -2.22 -30.62
CA ALA A 65 -20.93 -1.64 -31.56
C ALA A 65 -21.13 -0.13 -31.36
N SER A 66 -20.85 0.39 -30.16
CA SER A 66 -20.98 1.82 -29.82
C SER A 66 -19.68 2.61 -29.98
N ARG A 67 -18.60 1.99 -30.46
CA ARG A 67 -17.31 2.67 -30.66
C ARG A 67 -17.42 3.74 -31.74
N THR A 68 -16.85 4.91 -31.48
CA THR A 68 -16.74 5.96 -32.50
C THR A 68 -15.70 5.57 -33.54
N PRO A 69 -15.82 6.03 -34.81
CA PRO A 69 -14.76 5.82 -35.81
C PRO A 69 -13.41 6.37 -35.33
N GLY A 70 -12.34 5.62 -35.61
CA GLY A 70 -10.98 5.98 -35.20
C GLY A 70 -10.54 5.33 -33.89
N TRP A 71 -9.22 5.32 -33.67
CA TRP A 71 -8.63 4.77 -32.45
C TRP A 71 -8.71 5.78 -31.31
N SER A 72 -9.24 5.36 -30.15
CA SER A 72 -9.24 6.16 -28.92
C SER A 72 -9.23 5.26 -27.68
N LEU A 73 -8.62 5.71 -26.58
CA LEU A 73 -8.64 4.95 -25.32
C LEU A 73 -10.04 4.87 -24.72
N HIS A 74 -10.84 5.93 -24.85
CA HIS A 74 -12.23 5.96 -24.37
C HIS A 74 -13.11 4.93 -25.08
N ASN A 75 -12.82 4.59 -26.34
CA ASN A 75 -13.52 3.51 -27.03
C ASN A 75 -13.35 2.15 -26.32
N TYR A 76 -12.24 1.91 -25.63
CA TYR A 76 -11.95 0.60 -25.05
C TYR A 76 -12.22 0.51 -23.55
N LEU A 77 -12.21 1.63 -22.80
CA LEU A 77 -12.29 1.61 -21.33
C LEU A 77 -13.46 0.79 -20.78
N ARG A 78 -14.64 0.89 -21.39
CA ARG A 78 -15.87 0.21 -20.95
C ARG A 78 -16.40 -0.83 -21.93
N SER A 79 -15.74 -1.00 -23.08
CA SER A 79 -16.15 -1.96 -24.11
C SER A 79 -15.23 -3.18 -24.22
N GLU A 80 -13.99 -3.08 -23.71
CA GLU A 80 -12.99 -4.13 -23.80
C GLU A 80 -12.56 -4.61 -22.39
N PRO A 81 -12.92 -5.84 -21.99
CA PRO A 81 -12.66 -6.34 -20.64
C PRO A 81 -11.20 -6.28 -20.18
N TYR A 82 -10.23 -6.58 -21.05
CA TYR A 82 -8.82 -6.57 -20.67
C TYR A 82 -8.32 -5.16 -20.37
N TYR A 83 -8.68 -4.19 -21.20
CA TYR A 83 -8.30 -2.81 -21.01
C TYR A 83 -9.04 -2.17 -19.82
N HIS A 84 -10.30 -2.52 -19.61
CA HIS A 84 -11.08 -2.15 -18.43
C HIS A 84 -10.37 -2.58 -17.13
N HIS A 85 -9.96 -3.84 -17.05
CA HIS A 85 -9.24 -4.37 -15.89
C HIS A 85 -7.87 -3.71 -15.70
N TYR A 86 -7.10 -3.55 -16.78
CA TYR A 86 -5.80 -2.89 -16.74
C TYR A 86 -5.89 -1.45 -16.26
N GLN A 87 -6.83 -0.65 -16.79
CA GLN A 87 -7.01 0.75 -16.37
C GLN A 87 -7.46 0.87 -14.91
N PHE A 88 -8.31 -0.04 -14.43
CA PHE A 88 -8.67 -0.09 -13.01
C PHE A 88 -7.43 -0.26 -12.14
N GLN A 89 -6.58 -1.26 -12.41
CA GLN A 89 -5.39 -1.53 -11.62
C GLN A 89 -4.41 -0.35 -11.64
N GLU A 90 -4.17 0.23 -12.82
CA GLU A 90 -3.25 1.36 -12.97
C GLU A 90 -3.77 2.64 -12.28
N ALA A 91 -5.05 2.97 -12.44
CA ALA A 91 -5.65 4.12 -11.76
C ALA A 91 -5.66 3.90 -10.24
N LEU A 92 -6.00 2.70 -9.78
CA LEU A 92 -6.04 2.35 -8.36
C LEU A 92 -4.67 2.52 -7.69
N GLN A 93 -3.58 2.11 -8.34
CA GLN A 93 -2.23 2.34 -7.81
C GLN A 93 -1.91 3.83 -7.65
N VAL A 94 -2.29 4.68 -8.62
CA VAL A 94 -2.10 6.14 -8.55
C VAL A 94 -2.90 6.73 -7.39
N VAL A 95 -4.18 6.35 -7.27
CA VAL A 95 -5.06 6.83 -6.20
C VAL A 95 -4.57 6.38 -4.83
N ALA A 96 -4.19 5.11 -4.69
CA ALA A 96 -3.68 4.54 -3.44
C ALA A 96 -2.38 5.20 -3.02
N LYS A 97 -1.46 5.46 -3.96
CA LYS A 97 -0.20 6.18 -3.70
C LYS A 97 -0.42 7.61 -3.20
N ARG A 98 -1.49 8.27 -3.62
CA ARG A 98 -1.80 9.67 -3.28
C ARG A 98 -2.71 9.82 -2.07
N GLY A 99 -3.30 8.72 -1.59
CA GLY A 99 -4.19 8.74 -0.43
C GLY A 99 -5.58 9.32 -0.72
N GLU A 100 -5.99 9.38 -1.99
CA GLU A 100 -7.20 10.08 -2.39
C GLU A 100 -8.46 9.21 -2.23
N LEU A 101 -9.02 9.23 -1.02
CA LEU A 101 -10.16 8.39 -0.65
C LEU A 101 -11.42 8.63 -1.52
N GLU A 102 -11.69 9.88 -1.92
CA GLU A 102 -12.85 10.20 -2.77
C GLU A 102 -12.74 9.54 -4.16
N MET A 103 -11.55 9.57 -4.77
CA MET A 103 -11.32 8.89 -6.04
C MET A 103 -11.32 7.37 -5.88
N LEU A 104 -10.88 6.85 -4.73
CA LEU A 104 -10.95 5.42 -4.43
C LEU A 104 -12.41 4.95 -4.37
N GLN A 105 -13.26 5.71 -3.70
CA GLN A 105 -14.72 5.48 -3.65
C GLN A 105 -15.32 5.54 -5.06
N TRP A 106 -14.89 6.51 -5.88
CA TRP A 106 -15.30 6.61 -7.27
C TRP A 106 -14.93 5.35 -8.07
N LEU A 107 -13.69 4.86 -7.96
CA LEU A 107 -13.25 3.64 -8.64
C LEU A 107 -14.07 2.43 -8.18
N PHE A 108 -14.27 2.27 -6.87
CA PHE A 108 -15.05 1.16 -6.31
C PHE A 108 -16.54 1.25 -6.62
N GLY A 109 -17.08 2.42 -6.99
CA GLY A 109 -18.45 2.56 -7.48
C GLY A 109 -18.62 2.12 -8.93
N HIS A 110 -17.63 2.42 -9.78
CA HIS A 110 -17.69 2.19 -11.22
C HIS A 110 -17.14 0.83 -11.65
N PHE A 111 -16.16 0.30 -10.92
CA PHE A 111 -15.54 -0.99 -11.18
C PHE A 111 -15.97 -2.01 -10.13
N GLN A 112 -16.62 -3.08 -10.59
CA GLN A 112 -17.17 -4.15 -9.76
C GLN A 112 -16.66 -5.52 -10.24
N GLY A 113 -16.60 -6.49 -9.32
CA GLY A 113 -16.20 -7.85 -9.63
C GLY A 113 -14.72 -7.98 -10.02
N LEU A 114 -13.90 -6.97 -9.71
CA LEU A 114 -12.48 -6.96 -10.03
C LEU A 114 -11.63 -7.28 -8.81
N GLU A 115 -10.42 -7.73 -9.10
CA GLU A 115 -9.39 -7.96 -8.10
C GLU A 115 -8.52 -6.72 -7.92
N VAL A 116 -8.31 -6.33 -6.66
CA VAL A 116 -7.38 -5.30 -6.25
C VAL A 116 -6.00 -5.93 -6.01
N PRO A 117 -4.98 -5.53 -6.78
CA PRO A 117 -3.63 -6.06 -6.64
C PRO A 117 -2.96 -5.58 -5.33
N SER A 118 -2.07 -6.40 -4.76
CA SER A 118 -1.38 -6.09 -3.50
C SER A 118 -0.42 -4.91 -3.66
N GLU A 119 -0.02 -4.58 -4.88
CA GLU A 119 0.75 -3.38 -5.21
C GLU A 119 0.02 -2.10 -4.83
N ALA A 120 -1.31 -2.04 -4.99
CA ALA A 120 -2.09 -0.88 -4.58
C ALA A 120 -2.10 -0.72 -3.05
N VAL A 121 -2.29 -1.82 -2.32
CA VAL A 121 -2.18 -1.88 -0.86
C VAL A 121 -0.78 -1.43 -0.41
N THR A 122 0.26 -1.94 -1.08
CA THR A 122 1.65 -1.61 -0.81
C THR A 122 1.93 -0.12 -1.04
N LYS A 123 1.38 0.49 -2.10
CA LYS A 123 1.55 1.93 -2.35
C LYS A 123 0.85 2.79 -1.31
N ALA A 124 -0.34 2.41 -0.86
CA ALA A 124 -1.01 3.10 0.24
C ALA A 124 -0.21 3.00 1.56
N ALA A 125 0.29 1.80 1.87
CA ALA A 125 1.09 1.55 3.07
C ALA A 125 2.45 2.29 3.05
N GLU A 126 3.14 2.28 1.91
CA GLU A 126 4.41 2.98 1.70
C GLU A 126 4.30 4.50 1.88
N ASN A 127 3.13 5.09 1.61
CA ASN A 127 2.92 6.55 1.67
C ASN A 127 2.10 6.99 2.89
N GLY A 128 1.84 6.11 3.86
CA GLY A 128 1.20 6.51 5.11
C GLY A 128 -0.33 6.64 5.04
N HIS A 129 -0.98 6.05 4.04
CA HIS A 129 -2.42 6.27 3.77
C HIS A 129 -3.31 5.24 4.46
N LEU A 130 -3.34 5.23 5.79
CA LEU A 130 -4.20 4.36 6.59
C LEU A 130 -5.71 4.43 6.23
N PRO A 131 -6.31 5.61 5.93
CA PRO A 131 -7.71 5.68 5.54
C PRO A 131 -8.04 4.89 4.27
N VAL A 132 -7.13 4.89 3.28
CA VAL A 132 -7.26 4.08 2.06
C VAL A 132 -7.24 2.59 2.41
N LEU A 133 -6.31 2.17 3.25
CA LEU A 133 -6.19 0.76 3.66
C LEU A 133 -7.43 0.27 4.42
N LYS A 134 -7.97 1.08 5.33
CA LYS A 134 -9.23 0.77 6.02
C LYS A 134 -10.38 0.62 5.05
N TYR A 135 -10.52 1.53 4.09
CA TYR A 135 -11.54 1.44 3.05
C TYR A 135 -11.40 0.17 2.21
N LEU A 136 -10.18 -0.18 1.78
CA LEU A 136 -9.92 -1.41 1.05
C LEU A 136 -10.37 -2.65 1.86
N LEU A 137 -10.07 -2.70 3.16
CA LEU A 137 -10.47 -3.81 4.04
C LEU A 137 -11.98 -3.88 4.29
N GLU A 138 -12.64 -2.73 4.45
CA GLU A 138 -14.10 -2.65 4.64
C GLU A 138 -14.87 -3.10 3.40
N HIS A 139 -14.29 -2.88 2.21
CA HIS A 139 -14.92 -3.23 0.92
C HIS A 139 -14.40 -4.52 0.29
N ASP A 140 -13.49 -5.24 0.96
CA ASP A 140 -12.94 -6.51 0.49
C ASP A 140 -13.96 -7.65 0.62
N GLN A 141 -14.57 -8.04 -0.50
CA GLN A 141 -15.51 -9.16 -0.54
C GLN A 141 -14.82 -10.52 -0.31
N GLY A 142 -13.49 -10.56 -0.48
CA GLY A 142 -12.68 -11.75 -0.27
C GLY A 142 -12.26 -11.96 1.18
N ARG A 143 -12.43 -10.96 2.06
CA ARG A 143 -11.87 -10.95 3.42
C ARG A 143 -12.23 -12.18 4.26
N GLY A 144 -13.45 -12.67 4.13
CA GLY A 144 -14.00 -13.77 4.93
C GLY A 144 -13.85 -15.16 4.29
N VAL A 145 -13.30 -15.26 3.08
CA VAL A 145 -13.14 -16.55 2.40
C VAL A 145 -11.77 -17.16 2.69
N ARG A 146 -11.56 -18.39 2.23
CA ARG A 146 -10.23 -19.01 2.28
C ARG A 146 -9.28 -18.22 1.38
N HIS A 147 -8.08 -17.93 1.87
CA HIS A 147 -7.00 -17.38 1.07
C HIS A 147 -5.95 -18.44 0.72
N GLU A 148 -5.34 -18.27 -0.43
CA GLU A 148 -4.16 -19.02 -0.87
C GLU A 148 -2.97 -18.08 -1.01
N LEU A 149 -1.80 -18.54 -0.60
CA LEU A 149 -0.57 -17.81 -0.80
C LEU A 149 -0.08 -18.04 -2.23
N LYS A 150 0.03 -16.96 -3.01
CA LYS A 150 0.62 -16.98 -4.35
C LYS A 150 1.91 -16.18 -4.35
N GLU A 151 3.00 -16.82 -4.76
CA GLU A 151 4.26 -16.10 -4.94
C GLU A 151 4.13 -15.05 -6.04
N VAL A 152 4.44 -13.81 -5.69
CA VAL A 152 4.60 -12.69 -6.61
C VAL A 152 6.08 -12.32 -6.64
N LYS A 153 6.66 -12.38 -7.83
CA LYS A 153 8.05 -11.98 -8.06
C LYS A 153 8.08 -10.49 -8.41
N VAL A 154 8.53 -9.67 -7.47
CA VAL A 154 8.78 -8.24 -7.70
C VAL A 154 10.30 -8.03 -7.68
N GLY A 155 10.92 -8.05 -8.87
CA GLY A 155 12.38 -7.96 -8.98
C GLY A 155 13.09 -9.22 -8.48
N SER A 156 14.13 -9.06 -7.64
CA SER A 156 14.90 -10.17 -7.04
C SER A 156 14.24 -10.79 -5.81
N ASP A 157 13.26 -10.11 -5.23
CA ASP A 157 12.63 -10.51 -3.98
C ASP A 157 11.28 -11.18 -4.29
N GLY A 158 11.11 -12.40 -3.79
CA GLY A 158 9.85 -13.16 -3.88
C GLY A 158 9.06 -12.98 -2.61
N PHE A 159 7.80 -12.56 -2.74
CA PHE A 159 6.84 -12.41 -1.64
C PHE A 159 5.59 -13.22 -1.94
N ALA A 160 4.76 -13.45 -0.93
CA ALA A 160 3.48 -14.12 -1.12
C ALA A 160 2.33 -13.10 -1.00
N ASP A 161 1.44 -13.13 -1.97
CA ASP A 161 0.13 -12.50 -1.86
C ASP A 161 -0.86 -13.50 -1.28
N SER A 162 -1.59 -13.09 -0.24
CA SER A 162 -2.81 -13.73 0.21
C SER A 162 -3.93 -13.42 -0.78
N VAL A 163 -4.24 -14.39 -1.63
CA VAL A 163 -5.24 -14.29 -2.70
C VAL A 163 -6.54 -14.96 -2.27
N PRO A 164 -7.68 -14.24 -2.23
CA PRO A 164 -8.95 -14.84 -1.86
C PRO A 164 -9.41 -15.87 -2.91
N VAL A 165 -9.77 -17.07 -2.46
CA VAL A 165 -10.28 -18.15 -3.31
C VAL A 165 -11.78 -17.96 -3.51
N MET A 166 -12.12 -17.14 -4.49
CA MET A 166 -13.52 -16.89 -4.86
C MET A 166 -14.10 -18.05 -5.67
N PRO A 167 -15.41 -18.31 -5.59
CA PRO A 167 -16.09 -19.23 -6.49
C PRO A 167 -15.83 -18.87 -7.97
N PRO A 168 -15.68 -19.85 -8.88
CA PRO A 168 -15.38 -19.58 -10.30
C PRO A 168 -16.45 -18.72 -11.01
N ASP A 169 -17.70 -18.85 -10.56
CA ASP A 169 -18.85 -18.09 -11.07
C ASP A 169 -19.10 -16.80 -10.29
N TRP A 170 -18.19 -16.42 -9.39
CA TRP A 170 -18.33 -15.16 -8.68
C TRP A 170 -18.24 -13.99 -9.68
N ARG A 171 -19.32 -13.23 -9.73
CA ARG A 171 -19.51 -11.99 -10.49
C ARG A 171 -20.16 -10.91 -9.60
N GLY A 172 -20.12 -11.14 -8.28
CA GLY A 172 -20.88 -10.38 -7.29
C GLY A 172 -20.53 -8.89 -7.29
N PRO A 173 -21.38 -8.05 -6.67
CA PRO A 173 -21.02 -6.66 -6.45
C PRO A 173 -19.81 -6.59 -5.50
N GLY A 174 -18.98 -5.57 -5.67
CA GLY A 174 -17.77 -5.35 -4.87
C GLY A 174 -16.52 -5.94 -5.51
N ASN A 175 -15.38 -5.57 -4.95
CA ASN A 175 -14.06 -6.00 -5.39
C ASN A 175 -13.42 -6.89 -4.32
N VAL A 176 -12.44 -7.71 -4.72
CA VAL A 176 -11.69 -8.58 -3.82
C VAL A 176 -10.26 -8.12 -3.71
N VAL A 177 -9.68 -8.11 -2.51
CA VAL A 177 -8.37 -7.51 -2.26
C VAL A 177 -7.31 -8.59 -2.01
N ARG A 178 -6.18 -8.46 -2.72
CA ARG A 178 -4.96 -9.20 -2.38
C ARG A 178 -4.18 -8.43 -1.34
N TRP A 179 -3.87 -9.11 -0.24
CA TRP A 179 -3.04 -8.59 0.84
C TRP A 179 -1.69 -9.28 0.78
N GLY A 180 -0.59 -8.54 0.90
CA GLY A 180 0.76 -9.11 0.80
C GLY A 180 1.73 -8.54 1.83
N GLY A 181 2.75 -9.34 2.18
CA GLY A 181 3.75 -8.97 3.19
C GLY A 181 4.59 -7.74 2.81
N HIS A 182 4.67 -7.42 1.52
CA HIS A 182 5.38 -6.25 1.01
C HIS A 182 4.80 -4.93 1.53
N ALA A 183 3.49 -4.85 1.75
CA ALA A 183 2.85 -3.66 2.31
C ALA A 183 3.34 -3.39 3.74
N ILE A 184 3.45 -4.44 4.56
CA ILE A 184 3.95 -4.34 5.94
C ILE A 184 5.41 -3.91 5.93
N ARG A 185 6.26 -4.59 5.15
CA ARG A 185 7.70 -4.26 5.05
C ARG A 185 7.93 -2.82 4.59
N ASN A 186 7.20 -2.36 3.56
CA ASN A 186 7.35 -0.99 3.07
C ASN A 186 6.85 0.05 4.07
N ALA A 187 5.75 -0.22 4.78
CA ALA A 187 5.32 0.65 5.85
C ALA A 187 6.42 0.81 6.91
N VAL A 188 7.10 -0.28 7.28
CA VAL A 188 8.24 -0.24 8.22
C VAL A 188 9.42 0.56 7.66
N LEU A 189 9.82 0.31 6.41
CA LEU A 189 10.94 1.02 5.77
C LEU A 189 10.68 2.53 5.61
N ARG A 190 9.42 2.95 5.60
CA ARG A 190 8.98 4.34 5.52
C ARG A 190 8.55 4.91 6.86
N GLU A 191 8.86 4.22 7.95
CA GLU A 191 8.58 4.64 9.34
C GLU A 191 7.08 4.76 9.68
N HIS A 192 6.19 4.18 8.86
CA HIS A 192 4.74 4.08 9.10
C HIS A 192 4.40 2.87 9.97
N HIS A 193 4.92 2.88 11.20
CA HIS A 193 4.85 1.75 12.13
C HIS A 193 3.44 1.43 12.63
N ASP A 194 2.58 2.44 12.75
CA ASP A 194 1.16 2.31 13.05
C ASP A 194 0.43 1.52 11.95
N ILE A 195 0.74 1.80 10.68
CA ILE A 195 0.21 1.08 9.53
C ILE A 195 0.74 -0.35 9.49
N ALA A 196 2.04 -0.55 9.75
CA ALA A 196 2.62 -1.89 9.80
C ALA A 196 1.92 -2.77 10.84
N ARG A 197 1.69 -2.24 12.06
CA ARG A 197 0.91 -2.94 13.10
C ARG A 197 -0.53 -3.17 12.67
N TRP A 198 -1.19 -2.15 12.13
CA TRP A 198 -2.58 -2.29 11.67
C TRP A 198 -2.72 -3.39 10.60
N LEU A 199 -1.78 -3.47 9.65
CA LEU A 199 -1.77 -4.51 8.62
C LEU A 199 -1.59 -5.91 9.24
N LEU A 200 -0.70 -6.07 10.21
CA LEU A 200 -0.50 -7.34 10.92
C LEU A 200 -1.74 -7.79 11.68
N ASP A 201 -2.44 -6.86 12.32
CA ASP A 201 -3.56 -7.17 13.22
C ASP A 201 -4.89 -7.38 12.49
N ASN A 202 -5.08 -6.75 11.31
CA ASN A 202 -6.40 -6.62 10.68
C ASN A 202 -6.54 -7.34 9.34
N THR A 203 -5.44 -7.70 8.67
CA THR A 203 -5.50 -8.27 7.32
C THR A 203 -5.49 -9.80 7.34
N PRO A 204 -6.08 -10.48 6.34
CA PRO A 204 -6.06 -11.94 6.23
C PRO A 204 -4.69 -12.51 5.80
N HIS A 205 -3.66 -11.66 5.63
CA HIS A 205 -2.33 -12.10 5.19
C HIS A 205 -1.57 -12.78 6.33
N GLN A 206 -1.09 -14.00 6.07
CA GLN A 206 -0.25 -14.72 7.02
C GLN A 206 1.21 -14.64 6.58
N LEU A 207 2.06 -14.13 7.46
CA LEU A 207 3.49 -14.04 7.20
C LEU A 207 4.14 -15.42 7.25
N ASP A 208 4.81 -15.79 6.16
CA ASP A 208 5.74 -16.90 6.17
C ASP A 208 7.02 -16.54 6.95
N GLU A 209 7.90 -17.53 7.14
CA GLU A 209 9.16 -17.30 7.84
C GLU A 209 10.02 -16.24 7.14
N ARG A 210 10.13 -16.26 5.81
CA ARG A 210 10.98 -15.35 5.02
C ARG A 210 10.48 -13.90 5.04
N GLU A 211 9.17 -13.68 5.01
CA GLU A 211 8.56 -12.36 5.08
C GLU A 211 8.69 -11.76 6.48
N ARG A 212 8.38 -12.56 7.53
CA ARG A 212 8.56 -12.15 8.93
C ARG A 212 9.99 -11.69 9.19
N ASN A 213 10.92 -12.52 8.73
CA ASN A 213 12.35 -12.26 8.65
C ASN A 213 12.65 -10.90 7.97
N GLY A 214 12.21 -10.69 6.73
CA GLY A 214 12.45 -9.43 6.02
C GLY A 214 11.85 -8.18 6.67
N ILE A 215 10.70 -8.30 7.33
CA ILE A 215 10.06 -7.19 8.08
C ILE A 215 10.84 -6.89 9.36
N LEU A 216 11.30 -7.93 10.06
CA LEU A 216 12.11 -7.78 11.27
C LEU A 216 13.42 -7.05 10.98
N GLU A 217 14.12 -7.42 9.90
CA GLU A 217 15.34 -6.73 9.48
C GLU A 217 15.09 -5.24 9.24
N ALA A 218 14.00 -4.92 8.56
CA ALA A 218 13.60 -3.54 8.30
C ALA A 218 13.27 -2.79 9.59
N ALA A 219 12.57 -3.42 10.54
CA ALA A 219 12.21 -2.82 11.82
C ALA A 219 13.44 -2.50 12.66
N VAL A 220 14.40 -3.43 12.72
CA VAL A 220 15.65 -3.25 13.45
C VAL A 220 16.50 -2.14 12.82
N LYS A 221 16.67 -2.14 11.50
CA LYS A 221 17.39 -1.07 10.78
C LYS A 221 16.74 0.30 10.96
N GLY A 222 15.41 0.35 10.99
CA GLY A 222 14.63 1.57 11.20
C GLY A 222 14.50 1.98 12.68
N GLY A 223 15.03 1.20 13.63
CA GLY A 223 14.96 1.53 15.05
C GLY A 223 13.62 1.26 15.74
N ASN A 224 12.74 0.44 15.15
CA ASN A 224 11.46 0.05 15.74
C ASN A 224 11.54 -1.31 16.44
N PHE A 225 12.04 -1.29 17.67
CA PHE A 225 12.26 -2.49 18.48
C PHE A 225 10.97 -3.08 19.05
N GLU A 226 9.94 -2.27 19.26
CA GLU A 226 8.63 -2.78 19.71
C GLU A 226 8.01 -3.69 18.66
N LEU A 227 7.99 -3.24 17.40
CA LEU A 227 7.52 -4.06 16.29
C LEU A 227 8.41 -5.28 16.10
N ALA A 228 9.74 -5.09 16.17
CA ALA A 228 10.67 -6.20 16.08
C ALA A 228 10.40 -7.29 17.14
N ARG A 229 10.17 -6.88 18.39
CA ARG A 229 9.84 -7.79 19.50
C ARG A 229 8.52 -8.52 19.27
N SER A 230 7.50 -7.84 18.74
CA SER A 230 6.21 -8.46 18.43
C SER A 230 6.28 -9.53 17.33
N LEU A 231 7.27 -9.41 16.44
CA LEU A 231 7.47 -10.34 15.32
C LEU A 231 8.39 -11.52 15.67
N LEU A 232 9.04 -11.52 16.83
CA LEU A 232 9.88 -12.65 17.25
C LEU A 232 8.98 -13.86 17.61
N PRO A 233 9.23 -15.05 17.02
CA PRO A 233 8.54 -16.27 17.44
C PRO A 233 8.93 -16.59 18.89
N LEU A 234 7.96 -16.50 19.81
CA LEU A 234 8.15 -16.76 21.25
C LEU A 234 8.25 -18.27 21.57
N ASP A 235 7.96 -19.13 20.59
CA ASP A 235 7.84 -20.58 20.71
C ASP A 235 9.11 -21.35 20.28
N ARG A 236 9.96 -20.76 19.43
CA ARG A 236 11.32 -21.25 19.17
C ARG A 236 12.32 -20.41 19.94
N GLY A 237 13.40 -21.05 20.40
CA GLY A 237 14.42 -20.38 21.21
C GLY A 237 14.89 -19.10 20.54
N VAL A 238 14.51 -17.96 21.11
CA VAL A 238 14.85 -16.61 20.63
C VAL A 238 16.35 -16.50 20.33
N GLY A 239 17.19 -17.22 21.08
CA GLY A 239 18.64 -17.32 20.85
C GLY A 239 19.07 -17.94 19.51
N GLU A 240 18.37 -18.97 18.99
CA GLU A 240 18.69 -19.57 17.67
C GLU A 240 18.37 -18.58 16.55
N TYR A 241 17.23 -17.91 16.68
CA TYR A 241 16.80 -16.91 15.71
C TYR A 241 17.77 -15.71 15.72
N VAL A 242 18.08 -15.15 16.89
CA VAL A 242 19.05 -14.06 17.06
C VAL A 242 20.43 -14.40 16.51
N SER A 243 20.94 -15.63 16.74
CA SER A 243 22.24 -16.10 16.21
C SER A 243 22.30 -16.28 14.69
N ARG A 244 21.16 -16.57 14.06
CA ARG A 244 21.08 -16.66 12.59
C ARG A 244 20.92 -15.29 11.93
N TRP A 245 20.37 -14.33 12.67
CA TRP A 245 19.80 -13.11 12.12
C TRP A 245 20.69 -11.88 12.25
N MET A 246 21.23 -11.64 13.45
CA MET A 246 22.07 -10.46 13.64
C MET A 246 23.51 -10.82 13.40
N LYS A 247 23.93 -10.75 12.13
CA LYS A 247 25.35 -10.58 11.81
C LYS A 247 25.89 -9.45 12.68
N ILE A 248 27.04 -9.67 13.32
CA ILE A 248 27.76 -8.67 14.13
C ILE A 248 27.74 -7.28 13.47
N ALA A 249 27.91 -7.19 12.15
CA ALA A 249 27.87 -5.95 11.39
C ALA A 249 26.61 -5.09 11.60
N VAL A 250 25.43 -5.69 11.76
CA VAL A 250 24.17 -4.96 12.04
C VAL A 250 24.16 -4.45 13.48
N VAL A 251 24.71 -5.23 14.42
CA VAL A 251 24.83 -4.83 15.83
C VAL A 251 25.78 -3.66 16.00
N GLU A 252 26.92 -3.70 15.30
CA GLU A 252 27.89 -2.61 15.27
C GLU A 252 27.28 -1.34 14.64
N GLN A 253 26.59 -1.48 13.51
CA GLN A 253 25.87 -0.36 12.88
C GLN A 253 24.80 0.23 13.82
N LEU A 254 24.02 -0.59 14.53
CA LEU A 254 23.03 -0.13 15.51
C LEU A 254 23.67 0.65 16.67
N MET A 255 24.82 0.18 17.17
CA MET A 255 25.58 0.87 18.21
C MET A 255 26.11 2.23 17.76
N GLU A 256 26.46 2.36 16.47
CA GLU A 256 26.97 3.61 15.90
C GLU A 256 25.86 4.60 15.53
N THR A 257 24.72 4.10 15.05
CA THR A 257 23.64 4.92 14.49
C THR A 257 22.55 5.27 15.49
N THR A 258 22.40 4.51 16.58
CA THR A 258 21.27 4.68 17.50
C THR A 258 21.64 4.51 18.98
N ASP A 259 20.97 5.25 19.87
CA ASP A 259 21.09 5.12 21.33
C ASP A 259 20.19 4.02 21.92
N VAL A 260 19.65 3.14 21.07
CA VAL A 260 18.61 2.19 21.46
C VAL A 260 19.10 1.21 22.50
N LEU A 261 20.32 0.70 22.32
CA LEU A 261 20.88 -0.26 23.25
C LEU A 261 20.92 0.32 24.66
N LYS A 262 21.20 1.63 24.83
CA LYS A 262 21.15 2.27 26.15
C LYS A 262 19.72 2.36 26.72
N LYS A 263 18.72 2.56 25.87
CA LYS A 263 17.32 2.84 26.27
C LYS A 263 16.52 1.57 26.52
N ASP A 264 16.76 0.51 25.76
CA ASP A 264 16.02 -0.76 25.83
C ASP A 264 16.90 -1.86 26.42
N GLN A 265 16.70 -2.15 27.72
CA GLN A 265 17.48 -3.14 28.45
C GLN A 265 17.24 -4.58 27.98
N GLU A 266 16.02 -4.90 27.53
CA GLU A 266 15.72 -6.25 27.04
C GLU A 266 16.37 -6.48 25.69
N PHE A 267 16.31 -5.48 24.81
CA PHE A 267 16.99 -5.53 23.53
C PHE A 267 18.51 -5.63 23.72
N ALA A 268 19.10 -4.86 24.63
CA ALA A 268 20.52 -4.97 24.93
C ALA A 268 20.94 -6.33 25.49
N ALA A 269 20.10 -6.95 26.33
CA ALA A 269 20.33 -8.32 26.81
C ALA A 269 20.32 -9.34 25.66
N MET A 270 19.41 -9.16 24.70
CA MET A 270 19.35 -9.95 23.47
C MET A 270 20.65 -9.84 22.64
N MET A 271 21.16 -8.61 22.49
CA MET A 271 22.40 -8.35 21.75
C MET A 271 23.64 -8.89 22.45
N LEU A 272 23.68 -8.78 23.78
CA LEU A 272 24.73 -9.36 24.63
C LEU A 272 24.81 -10.88 24.43
N TRP A 273 23.66 -11.55 24.43
CA TRP A 273 23.59 -12.99 24.19
C TRP A 273 24.09 -13.36 22.79
N ASN A 274 23.72 -12.60 21.76
CA ASN A 274 24.18 -12.84 20.39
C ASN A 274 25.70 -12.68 20.23
N ALA A 275 26.23 -11.58 20.74
CA ALA A 275 27.66 -11.28 20.69
C ALA A 275 28.47 -12.35 21.43
N ALA A 276 27.93 -12.89 22.53
CA ALA A 276 28.55 -14.00 23.26
C ALA A 276 28.51 -15.32 22.46
N LEU A 277 27.39 -15.62 21.79
CA LEU A 277 27.23 -16.82 20.95
C LEU A 277 28.20 -16.83 19.75
N GLU A 278 28.41 -15.69 19.09
CA GLU A 278 29.38 -15.56 17.99
C GLU A 278 30.84 -15.39 18.46
N GLY A 279 31.08 -15.33 19.78
CA GLY A 279 32.42 -15.20 20.37
C GLY A 279 33.02 -13.79 20.26
N ASN A 280 32.22 -12.77 19.95
CA ASN A 280 32.70 -11.38 19.86
C ASN A 280 32.72 -10.71 21.25
N LEU A 281 33.80 -10.99 21.98
CA LEU A 281 34.02 -10.46 23.34
C LEU A 281 34.08 -8.93 23.40
N ASP A 282 34.56 -8.25 22.35
CA ASP A 282 34.61 -6.79 22.29
C ASP A 282 33.21 -6.19 22.31
N LEU A 283 32.33 -6.73 21.46
CA LEU A 283 30.94 -6.30 21.37
C LEU A 283 30.17 -6.56 22.67
N VAL A 284 30.38 -7.72 23.30
CA VAL A 284 29.85 -8.05 24.64
C VAL A 284 30.25 -6.98 25.67
N GLN A 285 31.54 -6.63 25.73
CA GLN A 285 32.03 -5.62 26.67
C GLN A 285 31.47 -4.23 26.38
N ARG A 286 31.35 -3.86 25.11
CA ARG A 286 30.80 -2.57 24.70
C ARG A 286 29.32 -2.46 25.09
N ILE A 287 28.51 -3.48 24.85
CA ILE A 287 27.09 -3.50 25.25
C ILE A 287 26.95 -3.51 26.78
N ALA A 288 27.76 -4.32 27.49
CA ALA A 288 27.74 -4.35 28.96
C ALA A 288 28.04 -2.97 29.59
N LYS A 289 29.04 -2.25 29.05
CA LYS A 289 29.40 -0.90 29.50
C LYS A 289 28.28 0.13 29.31
N LEU A 290 27.39 -0.04 28.33
CA LEU A 290 26.23 0.84 28.13
C LEU A 290 25.22 0.76 29.29
N HIS A 291 25.21 -0.35 30.03
CA HIS A 291 24.29 -0.60 31.14
C HIS A 291 24.96 -0.68 32.51
N GLU A 292 26.26 -0.47 32.61
CA GLU A 292 26.91 -0.28 33.90
C GLU A 292 26.33 0.96 34.58
N ARG A 293 25.46 0.73 35.58
CA ARG A 293 25.04 1.80 36.48
C ARG A 293 26.31 2.39 37.08
N LYS A 294 26.64 3.65 36.75
CA LYS A 294 27.64 4.41 37.49
C LYS A 294 27.25 4.33 38.97
N LYS A 295 27.97 3.51 39.75
CA LYS A 295 27.96 3.62 41.21
C LYS A 295 28.29 5.09 41.47
N LYS A 296 27.31 5.85 41.96
CA LYS A 296 27.59 7.14 42.60
C LYS A 296 28.71 6.83 43.59
N LYS A 297 29.87 7.46 43.40
CA LYS A 297 30.85 7.59 44.46
C LYS A 297 30.08 8.25 45.61
N ASN A 298 29.70 7.47 46.60
CA ASN A 298 29.47 8.04 47.92
C ASN A 298 30.87 8.39 48.39
N ASP A 299 31.16 9.69 48.30
CA ASP A 299 32.39 10.27 48.75
C ASP A 299 32.67 9.87 50.20
N GLU A 300 33.90 9.43 50.41
CA GLU A 300 34.56 9.46 51.70
C GLU A 300 34.67 10.93 52.15
N CYS A 301 34.06 11.25 53.29
CA CYS A 301 34.57 12.20 54.27
C CYS A 301 34.26 11.55 55.63
N GLY A 302 35.23 11.24 56.48
CA GLY A 302 36.42 12.04 56.77
C GLY A 302 36.04 13.05 57.83
#